data_AF-X6CMH2-F1
#
_entry.id   AF-X6CMH2-F1
#
_cell.length_a   1.000
_cell.length_b   1.000
_cell.length_c   1.000
_cell.angle_alpha   90.00
_cell.angle_beta   90.00
_cell.angle_gamma   90.00
#
_symmetry.space_group_name_H-M   'P 1'
#
loop_
_entity.id
_entity.type
_entity.pdbx_description
1 polymer ?
#
loop_
_entity_poly.entity_id
_entity_poly.type
_entity_poly.pdbx_seq_one_letter_code
_entity_poly.pdbx_strand_id
1 'polypeptide(L)'
;MPQSDIALRGLYEISKVLTAPSELEITLANVVNVLPSFLQMRHGAIVVLDAEGELEIAATAGNTHVRQSGTRRIIPQAVTDQIVATGTPLFIPDVRKSQLFRLTFKRLRASEPSQLPLSVSR
;
A
#
# COMPACT_ATOMS: atom_id res chain seq x y z
N MET A 1 11.03 -12.79 22.63
CA MET A 1 12.29 -12.25 22.11
C MET A 1 12.30 -10.73 22.26
N PRO A 2 13.44 -10.11 22.57
CA PRO A 2 13.62 -8.67 22.51
C PRO A 2 13.23 -8.08 21.15
N GLN A 3 12.71 -6.84 21.13
CA GLN A 3 12.30 -6.17 19.90
C GLN A 3 13.47 -5.93 18.93
N SER A 4 14.69 -5.72 19.45
CA SER A 4 15.93 -5.65 18.68
C SER A 4 16.17 -6.90 17.83
N ASP A 5 15.89 -8.08 18.38
CA ASP A 5 16.19 -9.35 17.73
C ASP A 5 15.21 -9.62 16.60
N ILE A 6 13.95 -9.20 16.78
CA ILE A 6 12.91 -9.25 15.73
C ILE A 6 13.29 -8.32 14.58
N ALA A 7 13.74 -7.09 14.88
CA ALA A 7 14.14 -6.13 13.86
C ALA A 7 15.38 -6.59 13.07
N LEU A 8 16.41 -7.09 13.77
CA LEU A 8 17.63 -7.61 13.14
C LEU A 8 17.33 -8.82 12.24
N ARG A 9 16.50 -9.75 12.72
CA ARG A 9 16.07 -10.89 11.91
C ARG A 9 15.25 -10.45 10.71
N GLY A 10 14.34 -9.49 10.88
CA GLY A 10 13.57 -8.91 9.79
C GLY A 10 14.46 -8.30 8.71
N LEU A 11 15.43 -7.47 9.11
CA LEU A 11 16.40 -6.88 8.20
C LEU A 11 17.22 -7.95 7.46
N TYR A 12 17.67 -8.99 8.16
CA TYR A 12 18.42 -10.09 7.55
C TYR A 12 17.58 -10.85 6.50
N GLU A 13 16.34 -11.21 6.82
CA GLU A 13 15.47 -11.93 5.87
C GLU A 13 15.13 -11.08 4.65
N ILE A 14 14.84 -9.79 4.84
CA ILE A 14 14.60 -8.86 3.72
C ILE A 14 15.87 -8.73 2.86
N SER A 15 17.04 -8.59 3.48
CA SER A 15 18.31 -8.46 2.75
C SER A 15 18.59 -9.69 1.89
N LYS A 16 18.33 -10.90 2.41
CA LYS A 16 18.46 -12.14 1.63
C LYS A 16 17.54 -12.17 0.42
N VAL A 17 16.30 -11.73 0.57
CA VAL A 17 15.35 -11.66 -0.55
C VAL A 17 15.85 -10.69 -1.61
N LEU A 18 16.31 -9.50 -1.19
CA LEU A 18 16.81 -8.45 -2.09
C LEU A 18 18.08 -8.85 -2.85
N THR A 19 18.91 -9.73 -2.30
CA THR A 19 20.18 -10.16 -2.93
C THR A 19 20.08 -11.49 -3.69
N ALA A 20 18.91 -12.13 -3.67
CA ALA A 20 18.69 -13.37 -4.41
C ALA A 20 18.51 -13.10 -5.92
N PRO A 21 19.06 -13.95 -6.81
CA PRO A 21 18.82 -13.85 -8.25
C PRO A 21 17.32 -14.04 -8.54
N SER A 22 16.64 -12.98 -8.95
CA SER A 22 15.22 -12.99 -9.30
C SER A 22 14.87 -11.77 -10.15
N GLU A 23 13.76 -11.85 -10.90
CA GLU A 23 13.19 -10.69 -11.57
C GLU A 23 12.64 -9.69 -10.54
N LEU A 24 12.69 -8.39 -10.85
CA LEU A 24 12.34 -7.31 -9.92
C LEU A 24 10.93 -7.48 -9.33
N GLU A 25 9.94 -7.81 -10.15
CA GLU A 25 8.55 -8.02 -9.71
C GLU A 25 8.48 -9.12 -8.64
N ILE A 26 9.19 -10.23 -8.86
CA ILE A 26 9.28 -11.35 -7.93
C ILE A 26 9.99 -10.91 -6.65
N THR A 27 11.10 -10.17 -6.75
CA THR A 27 11.83 -9.64 -5.59
C THR A 27 10.91 -8.75 -4.72
N LEU A 28 10.22 -7.78 -5.32
CA LEU A 28 9.36 -6.84 -4.61
C LEU A 28 8.14 -7.53 -3.98
N ALA A 29 7.54 -8.49 -4.68
CA ALA A 29 6.47 -9.33 -4.13
C ALA A 29 6.95 -10.12 -2.89
N ASN A 30 8.15 -10.69 -2.95
CA ASN A 30 8.72 -11.41 -1.82
C ASN A 30 9.02 -10.48 -0.64
N VAL A 31 9.61 -9.31 -0.88
CA VAL A 31 9.89 -8.32 0.18
C VAL A 31 8.60 -7.90 0.89
N VAL A 32 7.56 -7.50 0.14
CA VAL A 32 6.32 -7.01 0.74
C VAL A 32 5.60 -8.10 1.54
N ASN A 33 5.77 -9.37 1.16
CA ASN A 33 5.20 -10.53 1.88
C ASN A 33 5.97 -10.90 3.16
N VAL A 34 7.26 -10.54 3.26
CA VAL A 34 8.06 -10.76 4.47
C VAL A 34 7.72 -9.73 5.56
N LEU A 35 7.46 -8.48 5.19
CA LEU A 35 7.22 -7.37 6.14
C LEU A 35 6.12 -7.63 7.19
N PRO A 36 4.93 -8.18 6.86
CA PRO A 36 3.87 -8.44 7.83
C PRO A 36 4.29 -9.35 9.00
N SER A 37 5.19 -10.31 8.75
CA SER A 37 5.70 -11.22 9.78
C SER A 37 6.54 -10.51 10.85
N PHE A 38 7.06 -9.32 10.55
CA PHE A 38 7.92 -8.55 11.45
C PHE A 38 7.27 -7.27 11.98
N LEU A 39 6.34 -6.65 11.24
CA LEU A 39 5.90 -5.27 11.50
C LEU A 39 4.45 -5.09 12.02
N GLN A 40 3.75 -6.14 12.44
CA GLN A 40 2.31 -6.05 12.84
C GLN A 40 1.44 -5.34 11.78
N MET A 41 1.85 -5.41 10.51
CA MET A 41 1.16 -4.76 9.40
C MET A 41 0.06 -5.67 8.85
N ARG A 42 -1.12 -5.11 8.60
CA ARG A 42 -2.24 -5.83 7.96
C ARG A 42 -2.13 -5.84 6.44
N HIS A 43 -1.64 -4.74 5.87
CA HIS A 43 -1.52 -4.56 4.43
C HIS A 43 -0.25 -3.77 4.10
N GLY A 44 0.45 -4.17 3.04
CA GLY A 44 1.65 -3.49 2.55
C GLY A 44 1.53 -3.22 1.04
N ALA A 45 2.23 -2.18 0.57
CA ALA A 45 2.41 -1.95 -0.85
C ALA A 45 3.80 -1.34 -1.09
N ILE A 46 4.44 -1.75 -2.18
CA ILE A 46 5.61 -1.06 -2.75
C ILE A 46 5.12 -0.34 -4.00
N VAL A 47 5.46 0.94 -4.08
CA VAL A 47 5.00 1.84 -5.15
C VAL A 47 6.23 2.44 -5.78
N VAL A 48 6.29 2.35 -7.09
CA VAL A 48 7.39 2.89 -7.89
C VAL A 48 6.85 4.10 -8.66
N LEU A 49 7.70 5.12 -8.76
CA LEU A 49 7.48 6.26 -9.63
C LEU A 49 8.12 5.92 -10.98
N ASP A 50 7.37 6.01 -12.06
CA ASP A 50 7.94 5.91 -13.40
C ASP A 50 8.69 7.20 -13.80
N ALA A 51 9.25 7.22 -15.00
CA ALA A 51 10.03 8.36 -15.49
C ALA A 51 9.17 9.62 -15.69
N GLU A 52 7.86 9.43 -15.90
CA GLU A 52 6.85 10.46 -16.08
C GLU A 52 6.29 10.97 -14.75
N GLY A 53 6.63 10.32 -13.63
CA GLY A 53 6.20 10.68 -12.28
C GLY A 53 4.86 10.07 -11.87
N GLU A 54 4.34 9.12 -12.64
CA GLU A 54 3.12 8.40 -12.32
C GLU A 54 3.41 7.26 -11.32
N LEU A 55 2.42 6.99 -10.47
CA LEU A 55 2.54 6.01 -9.39
C LEU A 55 2.04 4.63 -9.85
N GLU A 56 2.95 3.67 -9.86
CA GLU A 56 2.66 2.26 -10.13
C GLU A 56 2.78 1.43 -8.85
N ILE A 57 1.76 0.60 -8.57
CA ILE A 57 1.83 -0.38 -7.48
C ILE A 57 2.59 -1.61 -7.98
N ALA A 58 3.87 -1.72 -7.64
CA ALA A 58 4.73 -2.82 -8.05
C ALA A 58 4.49 -4.11 -7.25
N ALA A 59 4.07 -4.01 -5.98
CA ALA A 59 3.76 -5.19 -5.17
C ALA A 59 2.79 -4.86 -4.03
N THR A 60 2.02 -5.85 -3.55
CA THR A 60 1.16 -5.72 -2.36
C THR A 60 1.19 -6.96 -1.47
N ALA A 61 0.95 -6.79 -0.16
CA ALA A 61 0.75 -7.87 0.79
C ALA A 61 -0.52 -7.68 1.63
N GLY A 62 -1.06 -8.77 2.16
CA GLY A 62 -2.29 -8.77 2.97
C GLY A 62 -3.57 -8.69 2.13
N ASN A 63 -3.50 -9.16 0.88
CA ASN A 63 -4.52 -8.99 -0.15
C ASN A 63 -5.01 -10.38 -0.62
N THR A 64 -5.91 -11.00 0.14
CA THR A 64 -6.54 -12.28 -0.28
C THR A 64 -7.63 -12.10 -1.36
N HIS A 65 -8.03 -10.85 -1.69
CA HIS A 65 -9.21 -10.57 -2.54
C HIS A 65 -9.02 -9.46 -3.58
N VAL A 66 -7.90 -9.41 -4.31
CA VAL A 66 -7.60 -8.30 -5.25
C VAL A 66 -8.32 -8.39 -6.60
N ARG A 67 -9.27 -9.30 -6.82
CA ARG A 67 -10.01 -9.35 -8.10
C ARG A 67 -11.49 -9.02 -8.04
N GLN A 68 -12.13 -8.85 -6.87
CA GLN A 68 -13.61 -8.77 -6.81
C GLN A 68 -14.21 -7.53 -6.13
N SER A 69 -13.41 -6.60 -5.59
CA SER A 69 -13.97 -5.29 -5.20
C SER A 69 -13.13 -4.20 -5.85
N GLY A 70 -13.77 -3.38 -6.69
CA GLY A 70 -13.16 -2.28 -7.46
C GLY A 70 -12.57 -1.15 -6.63
N THR A 71 -12.28 -1.39 -5.35
CA THR A 71 -11.61 -0.44 -4.46
C THR A 71 -10.11 -0.49 -4.76
N ARG A 72 -9.68 0.13 -5.87
CA ARG A 72 -8.27 0.45 -6.10
C ARG A 72 -7.78 1.19 -4.85
N ARG A 73 -6.75 0.69 -4.17
CA ARG A 73 -6.18 1.39 -3.01
C ARG A 73 -5.45 2.62 -3.54
N ILE A 74 -6.16 3.74 -3.56
CA ILE A 74 -5.60 5.01 -4.03
C ILE A 74 -4.66 5.53 -2.94
N ILE A 75 -3.39 5.64 -3.28
CA ILE A 75 -2.42 6.36 -2.46
C ILE A 75 -2.57 7.84 -2.81
N PRO A 76 -2.85 8.73 -1.85
CA PRO A 76 -3.01 10.16 -2.15
C PRO A 76 -1.71 10.75 -2.68
N GLN A 77 -1.78 11.44 -3.82
CA GLN A 77 -0.63 12.14 -4.41
C GLN A 77 0.05 13.07 -3.40
N ALA A 78 -0.73 13.86 -2.64
CA ALA A 78 -0.20 14.77 -1.63
C ALA A 78 0.64 14.08 -0.54
N VAL A 79 0.36 12.81 -0.22
CA VAL A 79 1.18 12.03 0.72
C VAL A 79 2.50 11.64 0.08
N THR A 80 2.44 11.16 -1.16
CA THR A 80 3.63 10.78 -1.92
C THR A 80 4.53 11.98 -2.17
N ASP A 81 3.98 13.10 -2.65
CA ASP A 81 4.71 14.35 -2.91
C ASP A 81 5.43 14.82 -1.65
N GLN A 82 4.78 14.75 -0.49
CA GLN A 82 5.40 15.12 0.78
C GLN A 82 6.58 14.20 1.13
N ILE A 83 6.40 12.88 1.03
CA ILE A 83 7.47 11.91 1.33
C ILE A 83 8.66 12.09 0.38
N VAL A 84 8.39 12.29 -0.92
CA VAL A 84 9.42 12.51 -1.94
C VAL A 84 10.15 13.83 -1.69
N ALA A 85 9.43 14.91 -1.39
CA ALA A 85 10.02 16.22 -1.15
C ALA A 85 10.87 16.27 0.14
N THR A 86 10.49 15.55 1.19
CA THR A 86 11.24 15.58 2.46
C THR A 86 12.26 14.46 2.61
N GLY A 87 12.11 13.35 1.88
CA GLY A 87 12.91 12.14 2.07
C GLY A 87 12.70 11.46 3.43
N THR A 88 11.64 11.83 4.17
CA THR A 88 11.40 11.34 5.53
C THR A 88 10.17 10.45 5.61
N PRO A 89 10.16 9.41 6.47
CA PRO A 89 8.95 8.63 6.74
C PRO A 89 7.79 9.50 7.25
N LEU A 90 6.57 9.20 6.81
CA LEU A 90 5.34 9.85 7.29
C LEU A 90 4.48 8.84 8.06
N PHE A 91 4.14 9.17 9.31
CA PHE A 91 3.24 8.38 10.14
C PHE A 91 1.92 9.12 10.38
N ILE A 92 0.80 8.46 10.07
CA ILE A 92 -0.54 8.99 10.27
C ILE A 92 -1.34 8.01 11.12
N PRO A 93 -1.64 8.34 12.40
CA PRO A 93 -2.33 7.44 13.31
C PRO A 93 -3.75 7.04 12.84
N ASP A 94 -4.48 7.97 12.25
CA ASP A 94 -5.80 7.72 11.66
C ASP A 94 -5.95 8.48 10.34
N VAL A 95 -5.85 7.74 9.23
CA VAL A 95 -5.97 8.29 7.87
C VAL A 95 -7.32 8.95 7.62
N ARG A 96 -8.41 8.53 8.30
CA ARG A 96 -9.76 9.10 8.13
C ARG A 96 -9.86 10.54 8.61
N LYS A 97 -9.02 10.91 9.58
CA LYS A 97 -8.94 12.26 10.16
C LYS A 97 -7.89 13.13 9.45
N SER A 98 -7.07 12.55 8.59
CA SER A 98 -5.99 13.26 7.91
C SER A 98 -6.50 14.09 6.75
N GLN A 99 -6.08 15.36 6.70
CA GLN A 99 -6.39 16.25 5.59
C GLN A 99 -5.81 15.75 4.26
N LEU A 100 -4.65 15.07 4.32
CA LEU A 100 -3.93 14.53 3.16
C LEU A 100 -4.72 13.44 2.42
N PHE A 101 -5.66 12.77 3.10
CA PHE A 101 -6.48 11.71 2.52
C PHE A 101 -7.90 12.15 2.14
N ARG A 102 -8.33 13.38 2.47
CA ARG A 102 -9.71 13.84 2.24
C ARG A 102 -10.15 13.76 0.78
N LEU A 103 -9.32 14.20 -0.15
CA LEU A 103 -9.63 14.18 -1.58
C LEU A 103 -9.69 12.76 -2.13
N THR A 104 -8.83 11.89 -1.62
CA THR A 104 -8.80 10.47 -2.00
C THR A 104 -10.07 9.74 -1.57
N PHE A 105 -10.57 9.98 -0.35
CA PHE A 105 -11.85 9.43 0.09
C PHE A 105 -13.04 9.95 -0.72
N LYS A 106 -13.03 11.23 -1.12
CA LYS A 106 -14.07 11.78 -2.00
C LYS A 106 -14.09 11.07 -3.36
N ARG A 107 -12.93 10.83 -3.97
CA ARG A 107 -12.81 10.11 -5.25
C ARG A 107 -13.32 8.68 -5.15
N LEU A 108 -12.95 7.94 -4.09
CA LEU A 108 -13.40 6.56 -3.89
C LEU A 108 -14.93 6.45 -3.79
N ARG A 109 -15.57 7.39 -3.07
CA ARG A 109 -17.04 7.44 -2.97
C ARG A 109 -17.72 7.82 -4.27
N ALA A 110 -17.09 8.63 -5.11
CA ALA A 110 -17.63 9.01 -6.41
C ALA A 110 -17.51 7.89 -7.46
N SER A 111 -16.60 6.93 -7.26
CA SER A 111 -16.41 5.77 -8.13
C SER A 111 -17.28 4.56 -7.75
N GLU A 112 -18.05 4.62 -6.67
CA GLU A 112 -19.06 3.60 -6.36
C GLU A 112 -20.25 3.79 -7.32
N PRO A 113 -20.62 2.78 -8.14
CA PRO A 113 -21.74 2.91 -9.04
C PRO A 113 -23.01 3.16 -8.22
N SER A 114 -23.74 4.21 -8.60
CA SER A 114 -25.04 4.57 -8.05
C SER A 114 -25.92 3.32 -7.96
N GLN A 115 -26.18 2.85 -6.75
CA GLN A 115 -27.24 1.87 -6.53
C GLN A 115 -28.56 2.57 -6.87
N LEU A 116 -29.04 2.38 -8.11
CA LEU A 116 -30.37 2.81 -8.51
C LEU A 116 -31.37 2.20 -7.52
N PRO A 117 -32.30 2.97 -6.94
CA PRO A 117 -33.34 2.37 -6.11
C PRO A 117 -34.11 1.38 -6.98
N LEU A 118 -34.15 0.11 -6.54
CA LEU A 118 -35.02 -0.90 -7.12
C LEU A 118 -36.45 -0.36 -7.06
N SER A 119 -36.94 0.12 -8.21
CA SER A 119 -38.34 0.46 -8.37
C SER A 119 -39.11 -0.85 -8.31
N VAL A 120 -39.65 -1.16 -7.14
CA VAL A 120 -40.62 -2.25 -6.97
C VAL A 120 -41.90 -1.77 -7.65
N SER A 121 -42.07 -2.15 -8.92
CA SER A 121 -43.36 -2.06 -9.59
C SER A 121 -44.31 -3.02 -8.90
N ARG A 122 -45.34 -2.46 -8.26
CA ARG A 122 -46.56 -3.18 -7.87
C ARG A 122 -47.41 -3.50 -9.09
#